data_AF-A0A7X3MII5-F1
#
_entry.id   AF-A0A7X3MII5-F1
#
_cell.length_a   1.000
_cell.length_b   1.000
_cell.length_c   1.000
_cell.angle_alpha   90.00
_cell.angle_beta   90.00
_cell.angle_gamma   90.00
#
_symmetry.space_group_name_H-M   'P 1'
#
loop_
_entity.id
_entity.type
_entity.pdbx_description
1 polymer ?
#
loop_
_entity_poly.entity_id
_entity_poly.type
_entity_poly.pdbx_seq_one_letter_code
_entity_poly.pdbx_strand_id
1 'polypeptide(L)'
;MCAGGCRSVRYETGWKEHTIDVIDLYQKQPNGRTVNMAVFGEGQVDRSPCGTGTTAMAAKKFSAGEIAQGGAFEYDSILGCRFTCRIDRTAKVGNFDAIIPVITGGAYIDGYNCWLIDPDDPFRNG
;
A
#
# COMPACT_ATOMS: atom_id res chain seq x y z
N MET A 1 6.23 22.52 -0.39
CA MET A 1 5.37 22.78 0.78
C MET A 1 3.97 22.27 0.44
N CYS A 2 3.49 21.23 1.10
CA CYS A 2 2.10 20.77 0.93
C CYS A 2 1.18 21.75 1.66
N ALA A 3 0.59 22.69 0.92
CA ALA A 3 -0.44 23.58 1.42
C ALA A 3 -1.78 22.83 1.46
N GLY A 4 -2.00 22.07 2.52
CA GLY A 4 -3.27 21.40 2.78
C GLY A 4 -3.30 20.98 4.23
N GLY A 5 -4.10 21.68 5.06
CA GLY A 5 -4.31 21.29 6.45
C GLY A 5 -4.72 19.82 6.55
N CYS A 6 -4.38 19.17 7.67
CA CYS A 6 -4.74 17.79 7.97
C CYS A 6 -6.25 17.61 7.80
N ARG A 7 -6.67 16.96 6.71
CA ARG A 7 -8.07 16.63 6.48
C ARG A 7 -8.40 15.40 7.32
N SER A 8 -9.55 15.39 7.98
CA SER A 8 -10.02 14.21 8.71
C SER A 8 -10.07 13.00 7.78
N VAL A 9 -9.49 11.87 8.19
CA VAL A 9 -9.71 10.60 7.50
C VAL A 9 -11.15 10.18 7.75
N ARG A 10 -11.87 9.81 6.69
CA ARG A 10 -13.25 9.29 6.75
C ARG A 10 -13.42 8.26 5.65
N TYR A 11 -14.12 7.17 5.96
CA TYR A 11 -14.51 6.13 5.02
C TYR A 11 -16.04 6.07 4.96
N GLU A 12 -16.65 5.97 3.78
CA GLU A 12 -18.11 5.86 3.64
C GLU A 12 -18.64 4.43 3.87
N THR A 13 -17.81 3.54 4.41
CA THR A 13 -18.03 2.08 4.43
C THR A 13 -18.60 1.54 5.74
N GLY A 14 -19.16 2.39 6.61
CA GLY A 14 -19.80 1.96 7.87
C GLY A 14 -18.84 1.57 9.00
N TRP A 15 -17.53 1.73 8.81
CA TRP A 15 -16.51 1.50 9.84
C TRP A 15 -16.52 2.63 10.87
N LYS A 16 -16.38 2.27 12.15
CA LYS A 16 -16.49 3.21 13.27
C LYS A 16 -15.23 4.04 13.51
N GLU A 17 -14.07 3.54 13.09
CA GLU A 17 -12.78 4.19 13.27
C GLU A 17 -12.19 4.60 11.92
N HIS A 18 -11.60 5.79 11.89
CA HIS A 18 -10.98 6.36 10.71
C HIS A 18 -9.59 6.88 11.07
N THR A 19 -8.59 6.05 10.85
CA THR A 19 -7.19 6.31 11.19
C THR A 19 -6.30 6.25 9.95
N ILE A 20 -5.08 6.78 10.07
CA ILE A 20 -4.02 6.52 9.10
C ILE A 20 -3.15 5.43 9.72
N ASP A 21 -3.23 4.22 9.19
CA ASP A 21 -2.50 3.06 9.76
C ASP A 21 -1.15 2.80 9.07
N VAL A 22 -0.96 3.38 7.88
CA VAL A 22 0.22 3.17 7.05
C VAL A 22 0.71 4.51 6.50
N ILE A 23 2.00 4.77 6.63
CA ILE A 23 2.70 5.89 6.02
C ILE A 23 3.54 5.36 4.85
N ASP A 24 3.22 5.80 3.63
CA ASP A 24 3.99 5.46 2.42
C ASP A 24 5.00 6.56 2.09
N LEU A 25 6.27 6.32 2.39
CA LEU A 25 7.37 7.22 2.05
C LEU A 25 7.91 6.83 0.67
N TYR A 26 8.00 7.78 -0.26
CA TYR A 26 8.43 7.46 -1.63
C TYR A 26 9.37 8.50 -2.23
N GLN A 27 10.22 8.05 -3.15
CA GLN A 27 11.18 8.86 -3.87
C GLN A 27 11.20 8.49 -5.34
N LYS A 28 11.23 9.50 -6.22
CA LYS A 28 11.54 9.32 -7.63
C LYS A 28 13.05 9.23 -7.82
N GLN A 29 13.51 8.15 -8.44
CA GLN A 29 14.92 7.87 -8.69
C GLN A 29 15.39 8.50 -10.02
N PRO A 30 16.70 8.72 -10.22
CA PRO A 30 17.25 9.27 -11.46
C PRO A 30 16.92 8.44 -12.71
N ASN A 31 16.76 7.12 -12.55
CA ASN A 31 16.33 6.20 -13.62
C ASN A 31 14.82 6.28 -13.94
N GLY A 32 14.10 7.23 -13.35
CA GLY A 32 12.67 7.44 -13.56
C GLY A 32 11.75 6.55 -12.73
N ARG A 33 12.27 5.53 -12.04
CA ARG A 33 11.48 4.62 -11.19
C ARG A 33 11.05 5.33 -9.91
N THR A 34 9.95 4.88 -9.32
CA THR A 34 9.52 5.33 -7.99
C THR A 34 9.77 4.20 -7.00
N VAL A 35 10.46 4.51 -5.91
CA VAL A 35 10.77 3.57 -4.84
C VAL A 35 10.03 3.99 -3.58
N ASN A 36 9.49 3.03 -2.82
CA ASN A 36 8.80 3.31 -1.56
C ASN A 36 9.22 2.43 -0.39
N MET A 37 8.82 2.93 0.78
CA MET A 37 8.92 2.29 2.08
C MET A 37 7.63 2.57 2.84
N ALA A 38 6.80 1.54 3.02
CA ALA A 38 5.64 1.64 3.88
C ALA A 38 6.04 1.37 5.33
N VAL A 39 5.65 2.27 6.23
CA VAL A 39 5.83 2.14 7.68
C VAL A 39 4.45 2.02 8.32
N PHE A 40 4.25 1.02 9.18
CA PHE A 40 2.96 0.71 9.80
C PHE A 40 3.14 0.14 11.21
N GLY A 41 2.02 -0.01 11.92
CA GLY A 41 1.98 -0.54 13.30
C GLY A 41 2.93 0.21 14.24
N GLU A 42 3.78 -0.52 14.95
CA GLU A 42 4.77 0.01 15.89
C GLU A 42 6.13 0.31 15.22
N GLY A 43 6.10 0.78 13.98
CA GLY A 43 7.30 1.09 13.20
C GLY A 43 7.82 -0.09 12.36
N GLN A 44 6.96 -1.09 12.08
CA GLN A 44 7.30 -2.13 11.12
C GLN A 44 7.44 -1.54 9.72
N VAL A 45 8.37 -2.09 8.95
CA VAL A 45 8.63 -1.69 7.56
C VAL A 45 8.21 -2.80 6.62
N ASP A 46 7.43 -2.47 5.60
CA ASP A 46 7.09 -3.40 4.53
C ASP A 46 8.31 -3.62 3.62
N ARG A 47 8.65 -4.88 3.37
CA ARG A 47 9.75 -5.28 2.49
C ARG A 47 9.31 -5.29 1.03
N SER A 48 8.02 -5.46 0.79
CA SER A 48 7.37 -5.36 -0.51
C SER A 48 7.05 -3.89 -0.84
N PRO A 49 6.63 -3.59 -2.08
CA PRO A 49 6.18 -2.24 -2.45
C PRO A 49 4.87 -1.80 -1.78
N CYS A 50 4.34 -2.59 -0.84
CA CYS A 50 3.06 -2.42 -0.15
C CYS A 50 1.89 -2.38 -1.13
N GLY A 51 1.08 -3.44 -1.20
CA GLY A 51 -0.03 -3.53 -2.16
C GLY A 51 -1.02 -2.38 -2.03
N THR A 52 -1.51 -2.13 -0.80
CA THR A 52 -2.44 -1.02 -0.52
C THR A 52 -1.79 0.35 -0.80
N GLY A 53 -0.54 0.57 -0.39
CA GLY A 53 0.22 1.78 -0.71
C GLY A 53 0.38 2.00 -2.22
N THR A 54 0.66 0.95 -2.97
CA THR A 54 0.74 0.98 -4.44
C THR A 54 -0.57 1.43 -5.06
N THR A 55 -1.70 0.90 -4.59
CA THR A 55 -3.02 1.30 -5.11
C THR A 55 -3.41 2.72 -4.73
N ALA A 56 -3.04 3.17 -3.52
CA ALA A 56 -3.24 4.55 -3.09
C ALA A 56 -2.42 5.53 -3.95
N MET A 57 -1.17 5.16 -4.28
CA MET A 57 -0.33 5.92 -5.20
C MET A 57 -0.91 5.96 -6.62
N ALA A 58 -1.42 4.83 -7.12
CA ALA A 58 -2.09 4.77 -8.42
C ALA A 58 -3.34 5.66 -8.46
N ALA A 59 -4.16 5.65 -7.40
CA ALA A 59 -5.33 6.53 -7.29
C ALA A 59 -4.94 8.01 -7.26
N LYS A 60 -3.89 8.37 -6.52
CA LYS A 60 -3.33 9.73 -6.49
C LYS A 60 -2.88 10.18 -7.89
N LYS A 61 -2.14 9.34 -8.61
CA LYS A 61 -1.65 9.62 -9.96
C LYS A 61 -2.78 9.71 -10.99
N PHE A 62 -3.78 8.84 -10.89
CA PHE A 62 -4.99 8.91 -11.71
C PHE A 62 -5.74 10.23 -11.51
N SER A 63 -5.96 10.62 -10.25
CA SER A 63 -6.61 11.89 -9.92
C SER A 63 -5.81 13.11 -10.40
N ALA A 64 -4.48 12.99 -10.52
CA ALA A 64 -3.61 14.02 -11.05
C ALA A 64 -3.52 14.01 -12.59
N GLY A 65 -4.18 13.07 -13.27
CA GLY A 65 -4.12 12.90 -14.73
C GLY A 65 -2.78 12.32 -15.24
N GLU A 66 -1.93 11.81 -14.37
CA GLU A 66 -0.63 11.23 -14.74
C GLU A 66 -0.76 9.82 -15.34
N ILE A 67 -1.85 9.11 -15.03
CA ILE A 67 -2.15 7.76 -15.52
C ILE A 67 -3.62 7.75 -15.93
N ALA A 68 -3.92 7.25 -17.13
CA ALA A 68 -5.27 7.05 -17.60
C ALA A 68 -5.83 5.66 -17.23
N GLN A 69 -7.14 5.46 -17.38
CA GLN A 69 -7.74 4.13 -17.29
C GLN A 69 -7.08 3.21 -18.34
N GLY A 70 -6.79 1.96 -17.96
CA GLY A 70 -5.99 1.01 -18.74
C GLY A 70 -4.47 1.18 -18.59
N GLY A 71 -4.01 2.32 -18.05
CA GLY A 71 -2.60 2.58 -17.77
C GLY A 71 -2.07 1.76 -16.60
N ALA A 72 -0.74 1.63 -16.54
CA ALA A 72 -0.03 0.90 -15.51
C ALA A 72 1.03 1.76 -14.81
N PHE A 73 1.24 1.46 -13.53
CA PHE A 73 2.27 2.06 -12.68
C PHE A 73 3.13 0.95 -12.09
N GLU A 74 4.44 1.11 -12.17
CA GLU A 74 5.39 0.26 -11.45
C GLU A 74 5.85 0.96 -10.18
N TYR A 75 5.89 0.19 -9.09
CA TYR A 75 6.34 0.67 -7.80
C TYR A 75 7.31 -0.34 -7.19
N ASP A 76 8.45 0.17 -6.72
CA ASP A 76 9.51 -0.66 -6.17
C ASP A 76 9.65 -0.45 -4.68
N SER A 77 9.97 -1.50 -3.93
CA SER A 77 10.31 -1.38 -2.52
C SER A 77 11.75 -0.96 -2.33
N ILE A 78 12.11 -0.57 -1.10
CA ILE A 78 13.50 -0.32 -0.68
C ILE A 78 14.44 -1.51 -0.92
N LEU A 79 13.92 -2.73 -1.04
CA LEU A 79 14.70 -3.93 -1.33
C LEU A 79 14.78 -4.26 -2.83
N GLY A 80 14.13 -3.47 -3.69
CA GLY A 80 14.11 -3.67 -5.14
C GLY A 80 13.05 -4.68 -5.62
N CYS A 81 12.17 -5.18 -4.75
CA CYS A 81 10.97 -5.91 -5.17
C CYS A 81 10.05 -4.97 -5.95
N ARG A 82 9.25 -5.51 -6.88
CA ARG A 82 8.38 -4.69 -7.74
C ARG A 82 6.96 -5.23 -7.80
N PHE A 83 6.01 -4.31 -7.75
CA PHE A 83 4.62 -4.53 -8.15
C PHE A 83 4.27 -3.69 -9.36
N THR A 84 3.38 -4.22 -10.19
CA THR A 84 2.73 -3.49 -11.27
C THR A 84 1.27 -3.29 -10.90
N CYS A 85 0.78 -2.05 -10.96
CA CYS A 85 -0.61 -1.72 -10.70
C CYS A 85 -1.26 -1.15 -11.96
N ARG A 86 -2.25 -1.86 -12.52
CA ARG A 86 -3.06 -1.39 -13.65
C ARG A 86 -4.36 -0.78 -13.14
N ILE A 87 -4.79 0.32 -13.76
CA ILE A 87 -6.13 0.89 -13.52
C ILE A 87 -7.12 0.18 -14.43
N ASP A 88 -7.89 -0.76 -13.89
CA ASP A 88 -8.82 -1.57 -14.68
C ASP A 88 -10.05 -0.76 -15.11
N ARG A 89 -10.70 -0.12 -14.14
CA ARG A 89 -11.85 0.76 -14.36
C ARG A 89 -11.98 1.82 -13.27
N THR A 90 -12.82 2.82 -13.51
CA THR A 90 -13.24 3.79 -12.50
C THR A 90 -14.45 3.28 -11.72
N ALA A 91 -14.66 3.85 -10.54
CA ALA A 91 -15.79 3.56 -9.66
C ALA A 91 -16.12 4.77 -8.79
N LYS A 92 -17.15 4.62 -7.95
CA LYS A 92 -17.47 5.54 -6.86
C LYS A 92 -17.41 4.78 -5.54
N VAL A 93 -16.82 5.38 -4.51
CA VAL A 93 -16.96 4.94 -3.12
C VAL A 93 -17.70 6.04 -2.40
N GLY A 94 -19.02 5.87 -2.27
CA GLY A 94 -19.84 6.94 -1.76
C GLY A 94 -19.82 8.16 -2.68
N ASN A 95 -19.46 9.34 -2.16
CA ASN A 95 -19.31 10.55 -2.97
C ASN A 95 -17.93 10.68 -3.64
N PHE A 96 -16.97 9.82 -3.31
CA PHE A 96 -15.60 9.92 -3.83
C PHE A 96 -15.44 9.20 -5.18
N ASP A 97 -14.75 9.87 -6.11
CA ASP A 97 -14.20 9.22 -7.30
C ASP A 97 -13.12 8.20 -6.89
N ALA A 98 -13.23 7.00 -7.46
CA ALA A 98 -12.36 5.89 -7.12
C ALA A 98 -11.90 5.17 -8.39
N ILE A 99 -10.87 4.34 -8.21
CA ILE A 99 -10.41 3.38 -9.21
C ILE A 99 -10.62 1.96 -8.69
N ILE A 100 -10.74 1.01 -9.60
CA ILE A 100 -10.59 -0.41 -9.35
C ILE A 100 -9.21 -0.80 -9.90
N PRO A 101 -8.18 -0.85 -9.04
CA PRO A 101 -6.83 -1.22 -9.44
C PRO A 101 -6.63 -2.73 -9.41
N VAL A 102 -5.73 -3.22 -10.25
CA VAL A 102 -5.25 -4.61 -10.25
C VAL A 102 -3.75 -4.60 -9.98
N ILE A 103 -3.34 -5.21 -8.87
CA ILE A 103 -1.93 -5.37 -8.50
C ILE A 103 -1.44 -6.74 -8.98
N THR A 104 -0.27 -6.74 -9.60
CA THR A 104 0.46 -7.94 -9.96
C THR A 104 1.80 -7.95 -9.23
N GLY A 105 2.10 -9.08 -8.60
CA GLY A 105 3.37 -9.36 -7.90
C GLY A 105 3.65 -10.86 -7.88
N GLY A 106 4.78 -11.25 -7.30
CA GLY A 106 5.16 -12.64 -7.10
C GLY A 106 5.29 -12.99 -5.62
N ALA A 107 4.97 -14.24 -5.28
CA ALA A 107 5.19 -14.83 -3.97
C ALA A 107 5.76 -16.24 -4.17
N TYR A 108 6.53 -16.72 -3.20
CA TYR A 108 7.19 -18.02 -3.23
C TYR A 108 6.96 -18.74 -1.91
N ILE A 109 6.88 -20.08 -1.95
CA ILE A 109 6.83 -20.90 -0.73
C ILE A 109 8.19 -20.77 -0.05
N ASP A 110 8.20 -20.32 1.20
CA ASP A 110 9.40 -20.14 2.02
C ASP A 110 9.63 -21.30 3.01
N GLY A 111 8.57 -21.99 3.42
CA GLY A 111 8.66 -23.17 4.27
C GLY A 111 7.31 -23.78 4.64
N TYR A 112 7.39 -24.92 5.31
CA TYR A 112 6.26 -25.58 5.97
C TYR A 112 6.60 -25.69 7.46
N ASN A 113 5.80 -25.07 8.32
CA ASN A 113 6.14 -24.93 9.73
C ASN A 113 5.09 -25.62 10.61
N CYS A 114 5.53 -26.28 11.69
CA CYS A 114 4.68 -26.76 12.79
C CYS A 114 5.09 -26.03 14.06
N TRP A 115 4.22 -25.13 14.53
CA TRP A 115 4.51 -24.27 15.68
C TRP A 115 4.01 -24.97 16.95
N LEU A 116 4.90 -25.12 17.93
CA LEU A 116 4.59 -25.74 19.22
C LEU A 116 4.77 -24.68 20.31
N ILE A 117 3.75 -24.50 21.15
CA ILE A 117 3.75 -23.51 22.23
C ILE A 117 3.50 -24.27 23.54
N ASP A 118 4.54 -24.36 24.37
CA ASP A 118 4.44 -25.00 25.69
C ASP A 118 3.71 -24.05 26.67
N PRO A 119 2.67 -24.51 27.40
CA PRO A 119 2.03 -23.70 28.43
C PRO A 119 2.99 -23.13 29.48
N ASP A 120 4.07 -23.85 29.79
CA ASP A 120 5.07 -23.47 30.80
C ASP A 120 6.20 -22.59 30.25
N ASP A 121 6.23 -22.32 28.94
CA ASP A 121 7.21 -21.39 28.34
C ASP A 121 6.94 -19.94 28.80
N PRO A 122 7.90 -19.28 29.48
CA PRO A 122 7.74 -17.89 29.92
C PRO A 122 7.62 -16.87 28.76
N PHE A 123 7.99 -17.25 27.53
CA PHE A 123 7.96 -16.40 26.34
C PHE A 123 6.86 -16.78 25.34
N ARG A 124 5.89 -17.61 25.72
CA ARG A 124 4.84 -18.17 24.83
C ARG A 124 4.00 -17.16 24.02
N ASN A 125 4.02 -15.88 24.38
CA ASN A 125 3.23 -14.82 23.75
C ASN A 125 4.05 -13.90 22.81
N GLY A 126 5.35 -14.16 22.67
CA GLY A 126 6.27 -13.27 21.94
C GLY A 126 6.71 -12.05 22.73
#